data_AF-A0A1H9LPJ8-F1
#
_entry.id   AF-A0A1H9LPJ8-F1
#
_cell.length_a   1.000
_cell.length_b   1.000
_cell.length_c   1.000
_cell.angle_alpha   90.00
_cell.angle_beta   90.00
_cell.angle_gamma   90.00
#
_symmetry.space_group_name_H-M   'P 1'
#
loop_
_entity.id
_entity.type
_entity.pdbx_description
1 polymer ?
#
loop_
_entity_poly.entity_id
_entity_poly.type
_entity_poly.pdbx_seq_one_letter_code
_entity_poly.pdbx_strand_id
1 'polypeptide(L)'
;MATSGNDAVNTINSARQQMLYDANRKSTGVAYLLWLFLGSFGGHRFYLGQTGTAITQLLLLIIGWTTIIVGVGIFMLIALGIWVLVDAFLIPGMVRAENLKLADKLTL
;
A
#
# COMPACT_ATOMS: atom_id res chain seq x y z
N MET A 1 21.88 2.93 42.72
CA MET A 1 21.90 1.50 42.30
C MET A 1 20.49 1.04 41.92
N ALA A 2 19.78 1.76 41.04
CA ALA A 2 18.37 1.52 40.71
C ALA A 2 18.12 1.26 39.19
N THR A 3 19.17 1.07 38.40
CA THR A 3 19.09 0.96 36.93
C THR A 3 18.66 -0.42 36.45
N SER A 4 19.01 -1.49 37.17
CA SER A 4 18.82 -2.88 36.73
C SER A 4 17.36 -3.28 36.43
N GLY A 5 16.36 -2.67 37.07
CA GLY A 5 14.95 -2.94 36.80
C GLY A 5 14.44 -2.26 35.52
N ASN A 6 14.91 -1.04 35.25
CA ASN A 6 14.52 -0.28 34.07
C ASN A 6 15.17 -0.83 32.80
N ASP A 7 16.39 -1.35 32.90
CA ASP A 7 17.14 -1.91 31.76
C ASP A 7 16.45 -3.17 31.18
N ALA A 8 15.93 -4.03 32.07
CA ALA A 8 15.19 -5.23 31.67
C ALA A 8 13.84 -4.86 31.01
N VAL A 9 13.10 -3.91 31.59
CA VAL A 9 11.81 -3.44 31.05
C VAL A 9 11.99 -2.75 29.69
N ASN A 10 13.02 -1.92 29.56
CA ASN A 10 13.34 -1.26 28.29
C ASN A 10 13.68 -2.27 27.21
N THR A 11 14.50 -3.29 27.51
CA THR A 11 14.87 -4.35 26.55
C THR A 11 13.64 -5.13 26.05
N ILE A 12 12.69 -5.44 26.94
CA ILE A 12 11.44 -6.12 26.59
C ILE A 12 10.57 -5.23 25.69
N ASN A 13 10.52 -3.92 25.96
CA ASN A 13 9.78 -2.97 25.14
C ASN A 13 10.39 -2.83 23.74
N SER A 14 11.72 -2.71 23.62
CA SER A 14 12.40 -2.64 22.31
C SER A 14 12.20 -3.91 21.50
N ALA A 15 12.28 -5.08 22.14
CA ALA A 15 12.03 -6.37 21.49
C ALA A 15 10.57 -6.48 21.03
N ARG A 16 9.62 -6.03 21.86
CA ARG A 16 8.20 -6.01 21.48
C ARG A 16 7.93 -5.05 20.32
N GLN A 17 8.58 -3.88 20.30
CA GLN A 17 8.46 -2.93 19.20
C GLN A 17 9.03 -3.49 17.90
N GLN A 18 10.18 -4.18 17.94
CA GLN A 18 10.74 -4.87 16.77
C GLN A 18 9.80 -5.97 16.26
N MET A 19 9.21 -6.78 17.15
CA MET A 19 8.24 -7.81 16.77
C MET A 19 6.97 -7.20 16.15
N LEU A 20 6.46 -6.08 16.68
CA LEU A 20 5.31 -5.37 16.11
C LEU A 20 5.61 -4.74 14.74
N TYR A 21 6.84 -4.27 14.54
CA TYR A 21 7.32 -3.75 13.27
C TYR A 21 7.44 -4.86 12.22
N ASP A 22 8.09 -5.98 12.55
CA ASP A 22 8.22 -7.12 11.63
C ASP A 22 6.87 -7.76 11.30
N ALA A 23 5.95 -7.84 12.27
CA ALA A 23 4.61 -8.38 12.06
C ALA A 23 3.73 -7.49 11.16
N ASN A 24 3.92 -6.17 11.18
CA ASN A 24 3.14 -5.22 10.35
C ASN A 24 3.84 -4.80 9.07
N ARG A 25 5.08 -5.24 8.85
CA ARG A 25 5.84 -4.94 7.64
C ARG A 25 5.07 -5.45 6.41
N LYS A 26 4.53 -4.53 5.61
CA LYS A 26 3.84 -4.90 4.38
C LYS A 26 4.87 -5.37 3.34
N SER A 27 4.59 -6.51 2.71
CA SER A 27 5.46 -7.07 1.70
C SER A 27 5.20 -6.43 0.34
N THR A 28 6.23 -5.80 -0.23
CA THR A 28 6.22 -5.30 -1.62
C THR A 28 5.90 -6.41 -2.61
N GLY A 29 6.33 -7.65 -2.34
CA GLY A 29 6.04 -8.80 -3.19
C GLY A 29 4.54 -9.13 -3.25
N VAL A 30 3.83 -9.03 -2.12
CA VAL A 30 2.37 -9.22 -2.08
C VAL A 30 1.65 -8.10 -2.84
N ALA A 31 2.14 -6.85 -2.73
CA ALA A 31 1.62 -5.73 -3.50
C ALA A 31 1.81 -5.92 -5.02
N TYR A 32 2.95 -6.46 -5.47
CA TYR A 32 3.17 -6.81 -6.88
C TYR A 32 2.31 -7.99 -7.35
N LEU A 33 2.11 -9.01 -6.51
CA LEU A 33 1.20 -10.13 -6.83
C LEU A 33 -0.24 -9.63 -7.00
N LEU A 34 -0.71 -8.76 -6.10
CA LEU A 34 -2.02 -8.10 -6.22
C LEU A 34 -2.09 -7.16 -7.43
N TRP A 35 -1.01 -6.48 -7.78
CA TRP A 35 -0.94 -5.66 -8.99
C TRP A 35 -1.00 -6.53 -10.26
N LEU A 36 -0.33 -7.68 -10.29
CA LEU A 36 -0.36 -8.58 -11.44
C LEU A 36 -1.75 -9.22 -11.63
N PHE A 37 -2.41 -9.62 -10.54
CA PHE A 37 -3.73 -10.27 -10.60
C PHE A 37 -4.90 -9.30 -10.67
N LEU A 38 -4.79 -8.13 -10.02
CA LEU A 38 -5.89 -7.18 -9.79
C LEU A 38 -5.55 -5.74 -10.21
N GLY A 39 -4.45 -5.53 -10.94
CA GLY A 39 -3.94 -4.20 -11.30
C GLY A 39 -4.92 -3.37 -12.12
N SER A 40 -5.64 -3.99 -13.05
CA SER A 40 -6.71 -3.33 -13.81
C SER A 40 -7.92 -2.97 -12.93
N PHE A 41 -8.20 -3.77 -11.91
CA PHE A 41 -9.31 -3.57 -10.97
C PHE A 41 -8.97 -2.66 -9.77
N GLY A 42 -7.71 -2.20 -9.62
CA GLY A 42 -7.28 -1.32 -8.53
C GLY A 42 -7.12 -2.01 -7.16
N GLY A 43 -7.03 -3.34 -7.12
CA GLY A 43 -6.97 -4.12 -5.87
C GLY A 43 -5.72 -3.89 -5.02
N HIS A 44 -4.58 -3.60 -5.64
CA HIS A 44 -3.32 -3.34 -4.95
C HIS A 44 -3.39 -2.09 -4.06
N ARG A 45 -4.16 -1.07 -4.44
CA ARG A 45 -4.35 0.16 -3.63
C ARG A 45 -5.27 -0.03 -2.43
N PHE A 46 -6.25 -0.92 -2.52
CA PHE A 46 -7.04 -1.35 -1.35
C PHE A 46 -6.14 -2.03 -0.31
N TYR A 47 -5.20 -2.87 -0.75
CA TYR A 47 -4.25 -3.53 0.16
C TYR A 47 -3.26 -2.56 0.81
N LEU A 48 -2.84 -1.51 0.09
CA LEU A 48 -1.90 -0.51 0.58
C LEU A 48 -2.56 0.60 1.44
N GLY A 49 -3.85 0.48 1.77
CA GLY A 49 -4.57 1.43 2.62
C GLY A 49 -4.93 2.75 1.92
N GLN A 50 -4.77 2.81 0.59
CA GLN A 50 -5.09 3.98 -0.23
C GLN A 50 -6.50 3.87 -0.83
N THR A 51 -7.50 3.74 0.04
CA THR A 51 -8.90 3.48 -0.32
C THR A 51 -9.48 4.56 -1.24
N GLY A 52 -9.13 5.84 -1.01
CA GLY A 52 -9.66 6.97 -1.81
C GLY A 52 -9.31 6.84 -3.29
N THR A 53 -8.04 6.59 -3.60
CA THR A 53 -7.60 6.43 -4.99
C THR A 53 -7.96 5.08 -5.60
N ALA A 54 -8.15 4.03 -4.78
CA ALA A 54 -8.65 2.75 -5.25
C ALA A 54 -10.10 2.85 -5.76
N ILE A 55 -10.94 3.61 -5.06
CA ILE A 55 -12.31 3.92 -5.49
C ILE A 55 -12.30 4.70 -6.81
N THR A 56 -11.42 5.68 -6.95
CA THR A 56 -11.27 6.43 -8.21
C THR A 56 -10.93 5.51 -9.39
N GLN A 57 -9.99 4.56 -9.20
CA GLN A 57 -9.62 3.59 -10.23
C GLN A 57 -10.78 2.66 -10.60
N LEU A 58 -11.55 2.20 -9.61
CA LEU A 58 -12.73 1.35 -9.84
C LEU A 58 -13.82 2.11 -10.60
N LEU A 59 -14.08 3.36 -10.24
CA LEU A 59 -15.05 4.22 -10.94
C LEU A 59 -14.60 4.50 -12.38
N LEU A 60 -13.32 4.79 -12.60
CA LEU A 60 -12.76 4.96 -13.94
C LEU A 60 -12.89 3.69 -14.78
N LEU A 61 -12.70 2.51 -14.19
CA LEU A 61 -12.90 1.24 -14.88
C LEU A 61 -14.38 1.06 -15.26
N ILE A 62 -15.32 1.26 -14.32
CA ILE A 62 -16.76 1.11 -14.58
C ILE A 62 -17.24 2.11 -15.64
N ILE A 63 -16.84 3.37 -15.51
CA ILE A 63 -17.19 4.43 -16.46
C ILE A 63 -16.52 4.17 -17.82
N GLY A 64 -15.26 3.75 -17.85
CA GLY A 64 -14.51 3.42 -19.07
C GLY A 64 -15.15 2.26 -19.85
N TRP A 65 -15.60 1.22 -19.16
CA TRP A 65 -16.35 0.11 -19.77
C TRP A 65 -17.74 0.56 -20.27
N THR A 66 -18.44 1.40 -19.52
CA THR A 66 -19.77 1.91 -19.92
C THR A 66 -19.68 2.82 -21.15
N THR A 67 -18.64 3.63 -21.23
CA THR A 67 -18.40 4.58 -22.33
C THR A 67 -17.70 3.95 -23.54
N ILE A 68 -17.35 2.66 -23.49
CA ILE A 68 -16.76 1.94 -24.63
C ILE A 68 -17.72 1.89 -25.83
N ILE A 69 -19.03 1.88 -25.57
CA ILE A 69 -20.09 1.88 -26.59
C ILE A 69 -20.03 3.14 -27.47
N VAL A 70 -19.53 4.26 -26.92
CA VAL A 70 -19.41 5.55 -27.61
C VAL A 70 -18.00 5.74 -28.20
N GLY A 71 -17.10 4.74 -28.08
CA GLY A 71 -15.71 4.81 -28.52
C GLY A 71 -14.78 5.62 -27.61
N VAL A 72 -15.33 6.46 -26.72
CA VAL A 72 -14.56 7.28 -25.76
C VAL A 72 -13.86 6.42 -24.70
N GLY A 73 -14.43 5.26 -24.35
CA GLY A 73 -13.87 4.35 -23.36
C GLY A 73 -12.45 3.88 -23.68
N ILE A 74 -12.05 3.82 -24.96
CA ILE A 74 -10.70 3.38 -25.38
C ILE A 74 -9.61 4.33 -24.85
N PHE A 75 -9.80 5.65 -24.99
CA PHE A 75 -8.85 6.65 -24.47
C PHE A 75 -8.75 6.58 -22.95
N MET A 76 -9.88 6.32 -22.28
CA MET A 76 -9.96 6.18 -20.83
C MET A 76 -9.25 4.93 -20.34
N LEU A 77 -9.37 3.81 -21.06
CA LEU A 77 -8.66 2.56 -20.77
C LEU A 77 -7.14 2.67 -21.03
N ILE A 78 -6.71 3.41 -22.06
CA ILE A 78 -5.28 3.70 -22.28
C ILE A 78 -4.73 4.55 -21.12
N ALA A 79 -5.44 5.61 -20.72
CA ALA A 79 -5.06 6.42 -19.57
C ALA A 79 -5.01 5.59 -18.27
N LEU A 80 -5.97 4.69 -18.07
CA LEU A 80 -5.99 3.76 -16.94
C LEU A 80 -4.78 2.80 -16.99
N GLY A 81 -4.42 2.29 -18.17
CA GLY A 81 -3.25 1.45 -18.37
C GLY A 81 -1.93 2.15 -18.04
N ILE A 82 -1.76 3.40 -18.50
CA ILE A 82 -0.60 4.24 -18.15
C ILE A 82 -0.56 4.49 -16.64
N TRP A 83 -1.71 4.80 -16.02
CA TRP A 83 -1.79 4.99 -14.57
C TRP A 83 -1.38 3.71 -13.84
N VAL A 84 -1.92 2.54 -14.19
CA VAL A 84 -1.54 1.25 -13.59
C VAL A 84 -0.04 0.97 -13.73
N LEU A 85 0.58 1.38 -14.86
CA LEU A 85 2.03 1.28 -15.06
C LEU A 85 2.80 2.20 -14.11
N VAL A 86 2.36 3.45 -13.94
CA VAL A 86 2.95 4.42 -13.00
C VAL A 86 2.80 3.93 -11.55
N ASP A 87 1.66 3.34 -11.20
CA ASP A 87 1.43 2.74 -9.88
C ASP A 87 2.48 1.67 -9.55
N ALA A 88 2.94 0.88 -10.53
CA ALA A 88 3.97 -0.12 -10.33
C ALA A 88 5.29 0.46 -9.81
N PHE A 89 5.60 1.71 -10.17
CA PHE A 89 6.76 2.45 -9.66
C PHE A 89 6.47 3.13 -8.30
N LEU A 90 5.22 3.44 -7.98
CA LEU A 90 4.82 4.04 -6.70
C LEU A 90 4.71 3.02 -5.56
N ILE A 91 4.37 1.76 -5.84
CA ILE A 91 4.28 0.67 -4.85
C ILE A 91 5.48 0.62 -3.88
N PRO A 92 6.75 0.59 -4.33
CA PRO A 92 7.90 0.55 -3.41
C PRO A 92 7.99 1.79 -2.51
N GLY A 93 7.62 2.97 -3.01
CA GLY A 93 7.56 4.21 -2.22
C GLY A 93 6.48 4.15 -1.14
N MET A 94 5.29 3.65 -1.49
CA MET A 94 4.16 3.51 -0.57
C MET A 94 4.43 2.49 0.54
N VAL A 95 5.02 1.34 0.20
CA VAL A 95 5.41 0.33 1.20
C VAL A 95 6.44 0.92 2.16
N ARG A 96 7.40 1.70 1.66
CA ARG A 96 8.39 2.37 2.50
C ARG A 96 7.76 3.43 3.41
N ALA A 97 6.80 4.19 2.92
CA ALA A 97 6.08 5.20 3.70
C ALA A 97 5.25 4.58 4.84
N GLU A 98 4.58 3.45 4.60
CA GLU A 98 3.84 2.75 5.64
C GLU A 98 4.77 2.13 6.69
N ASN A 99 5.88 1.52 6.26
CA ASN A 99 6.88 1.01 7.21
C ASN A 99 7.50 2.14 8.05
N LEU A 100 7.73 3.33 7.48
CA LEU A 100 8.22 4.50 8.21
C LEU A 100 7.20 5.00 9.26
N LYS A 101 5.91 5.06 8.93
CA LYS A 101 4.85 5.43 9.90
C LYS A 101 4.77 4.44 11.07
N LEU A 102 4.96 3.15 10.79
CA LEU A 102 5.00 2.13 11.83
C LEU A 102 6.21 2.32 12.74
N ALA A 103 7.38 2.63 12.17
CA ALA A 103 8.57 2.95 12.95
C ALA A 103 8.35 4.21 13.82
N ASP A 104 7.78 5.27 13.26
CA ASP A 104 7.53 6.53 13.97
C ASP A 104 6.56 6.36 15.15
N LYS A 105 5.49 5.57 14.97
CA LYS A 105 4.55 5.21 16.06
C LYS A 105 5.17 4.37 17.18
N LEU A 106 6.29 3.71 16.94
CA LEU A 106 6.99 2.92 17.94
C LEU A 106 8.08 3.74 18.64
N THR A 107 8.54 4.83 18.03
CA THR A 107 9.52 5.74 18.62
C THR A 107 8.92 6.89 19.44
N LEU A 108 7.63 7.18 19.25
CA LEU A 108 6.85 8.16 20.02
C LEU A 108 6.15 7.52 21.23
#